data_AF-A0A382ZY34-F1
#
_entry.id   AF-A0A382ZY34-F1
#
_cell.length_a   1.000
_cell.length_b   1.000
_cell.length_c   1.000
_cell.angle_alpha   90.00
_cell.angle_beta   90.00
_cell.angle_gamma   90.00
#
_symmetry.space_group_name_H-M   'P 1'
#
loop_
_entity.id
_entity.type
_entity.pdbx_description
1 polymer ?
#
loop_
_entity_poly.entity_id
_entity_poly.type
_entity_poly.pdbx_seq_one_letter_code
_entity_poly.pdbx_strand_id
1 'polypeptide(L)'
;SGLAAAYFYQKEHGSDKKVLILDNHNDFGGHAKRNEHTINGSTLLGYGGSQTLVRLEGTIDRAEGYHRVTWETEKAYYWSNGMAADVFKVVNPASYSKNGKVYTMFGPLPEMKGRTVVITAHYYGHSDTIRIHLL
;
A
#
# COMPACT_ATOMS: atom_id res chain seq x y z
N SER A 1 -7.70 1.60 17.29
CA SER A 1 -8.15 2.77 18.08
C SER A 1 -8.67 2.35 19.45
N GLY A 2 -9.64 1.42 19.57
CA GLY A 2 -10.19 0.98 20.86
C GLY A 2 -9.16 0.39 21.85
N LEU A 3 -8.24 -0.45 21.38
CA LEU A 3 -7.19 -1.05 22.22
C LEU A 3 -6.23 0.01 22.82
N ALA A 4 -5.88 1.03 22.03
CA ALA A 4 -5.03 2.13 22.49
C ALA A 4 -5.75 2.98 23.54
N ALA A 5 -7.05 3.25 23.35
CA ALA A 5 -7.85 3.96 24.35
C ALA A 5 -7.93 3.20 25.68
N ALA A 6 -8.14 1.88 25.64
CA ALA A 6 -8.13 1.03 26.84
C ALA A 6 -6.77 1.07 27.58
N TYR A 7 -5.66 0.99 26.82
CA TYR A 7 -4.31 1.08 27.37
C TYR A 7 -4.04 2.42 28.04
N PHE A 8 -4.36 3.54 27.40
CA PHE A 8 -4.14 4.87 27.98
C PHE A 8 -5.04 5.13 29.18
N TYR A 9 -6.28 4.63 29.17
CA TYR A 9 -7.18 4.71 30.32
C TYR A 9 -6.61 3.99 31.56
N GLN A 10 -6.09 2.77 31.40
CA GLN A 10 -5.44 2.06 32.51
C GLN A 10 -4.14 2.73 32.95
N LYS A 11 -3.38 3.32 32.01
CA LYS A 11 -2.16 4.07 32.34
C LYS A 11 -2.45 5.30 33.20
N GLU A 12 -3.57 5.97 32.94
CA GLU A 12 -3.99 7.18 33.68
C GLU A 12 -4.70 6.86 35.00
N HIS A 13 -5.53 5.81 35.03
CA HIS A 13 -6.43 5.55 36.15
C HIS A 13 -6.10 4.30 36.98
N GLY A 14 -4.99 3.61 36.67
CA GLY A 14 -4.51 2.43 37.39
C GLY A 14 -4.73 1.12 36.61
N SER A 15 -3.78 0.21 36.74
CA SER A 15 -3.80 -1.10 36.08
C SER A 15 -4.84 -2.06 36.66
N ASP A 16 -5.43 -1.73 37.82
CA ASP A 16 -6.54 -2.47 38.44
C ASP A 16 -7.88 -2.23 37.75
N LYS A 17 -7.99 -1.18 36.92
CA LYS A 17 -9.23 -0.86 36.21
C LYS A 17 -9.48 -1.87 35.09
N LYS A 18 -10.70 -2.40 35.05
CA LYS A 18 -11.14 -3.35 34.02
C LYS A 18 -11.80 -2.61 32.87
N VAL A 19 -11.42 -2.94 31.64
CA VAL A 19 -12.00 -2.38 30.41
C VAL A 19 -12.61 -3.52 29.61
N LEU A 20 -13.89 -3.39 29.23
CA LEU A 20 -14.56 -4.32 28.34
C LEU A 20 -14.33 -3.87 26.89
N ILE A 21 -13.71 -4.74 26.10
CA ILE A 21 -13.53 -4.52 24.66
C ILE A 21 -14.51 -5.43 23.94
N LEU A 22 -15.43 -4.83 23.19
CA LEU A 22 -16.36 -5.53 22.33
C LEU A 22 -15.86 -5.43 20.89
N ASP A 23 -15.50 -6.58 20.32
CA ASP A 23 -15.16 -6.70 18.91
C ASP A 23 -16.13 -7.71 18.27
N ASN A 24 -16.59 -7.39 17.07
CA ASN A 24 -17.49 -8.27 16.33
C ASN A 24 -16.73 -9.43 15.65
N HIS A 25 -15.40 -9.32 15.57
CA HIS A 25 -14.56 -10.32 14.95
C HIS A 25 -13.82 -11.17 16.00
N ASN A 26 -13.43 -12.38 15.58
CA ASN A 26 -12.63 -13.32 16.37
C ASN A 26 -11.15 -12.90 16.50
N ASP A 27 -10.80 -11.73 15.99
CA ASP A 27 -9.45 -11.18 15.90
C ASP A 27 -9.54 -9.66 16.15
N PHE A 28 -8.56 -9.09 16.86
CA PHE A 28 -8.59 -7.71 17.34
C PHE A 28 -7.53 -6.87 16.62
N GLY A 29 -7.85 -5.62 16.24
CA GLY A 29 -6.87 -4.71 15.62
C GLY A 29 -7.38 -3.94 14.40
N GLY A 30 -8.57 -4.27 13.88
CA GLY A 30 -9.17 -3.60 12.72
C GLY A 30 -8.29 -3.73 11.47
N HIS A 31 -8.02 -2.61 10.79
CA HIS A 31 -7.19 -2.57 9.57
C HIS A 31 -5.73 -2.97 9.78
N ALA A 32 -5.24 -3.04 11.02
CA ALA A 32 -3.88 -3.51 11.36
C ALA A 32 -3.79 -5.05 11.37
N LYS A 33 -4.42 -5.71 10.39
CA LYS A 33 -4.41 -7.16 10.24
C LYS A 33 -3.35 -7.57 9.22
N ARG A 34 -2.69 -8.70 9.46
CA ARG A 34 -1.81 -9.38 8.49
C ARG A 34 -2.47 -10.70 8.11
N ASN A 35 -2.65 -10.94 6.83
CA ASN A 35 -3.14 -12.22 6.33
C ASN A 35 -1.93 -13.15 6.13
N GLU A 36 -1.93 -14.31 6.77
CA GLU A 36 -0.87 -15.30 6.62
C GLU A 36 -1.46 -16.57 6.02
N HIS A 37 -0.89 -17.04 4.91
CA HIS A 37 -1.32 -18.26 4.24
C HIS A 37 -0.13 -19.18 4.04
N THR A 38 -0.25 -20.45 4.42
CA THR A 38 0.75 -21.46 4.07
C THR A 38 0.25 -22.26 2.87
N ILE A 39 0.92 -22.12 1.73
CA ILE A 39 0.57 -22.80 0.48
C ILE A 39 1.80 -23.53 -0.04
N ASN A 40 1.68 -24.84 -0.27
CA ASN A 40 2.77 -25.70 -0.76
C ASN A 40 4.08 -25.55 0.05
N GLY A 41 3.96 -25.44 1.37
CA GLY A 41 5.11 -25.28 2.27
C GLY A 41 5.73 -23.88 2.30
N SER A 42 5.17 -22.92 1.57
CA SER A 42 5.60 -21.52 1.58
C SER A 42 4.61 -20.64 2.34
N THR A 43 5.10 -19.83 3.28
CA THR A 43 4.30 -18.81 3.98
C THR A 43 4.21 -17.55 3.12
N LEU A 44 3.01 -17.18 2.70
CA LEU A 44 2.68 -15.92 2.04
C LEU A 44 2.07 -14.94 3.04
N LEU A 45 2.52 -13.68 2.99
CA LEU A 45 2.09 -12.62 3.88
C LEU A 45 1.39 -11.53 3.09
N GLY A 46 0.11 -11.29 3.35
CA GLY A 46 -0.68 -10.23 2.75
C GLY A 46 -1.10 -9.16 3.76
N TYR A 47 -1.45 -7.97 3.26
CA TYR A 47 -2.07 -6.93 4.09
C TYR A 47 -3.53 -7.28 4.37
N GLY A 48 -3.97 -7.10 5.62
CA GLY A 48 -5.35 -7.35 6.06
C GLY A 48 -6.19 -6.09 6.28
N GLY A 49 -5.75 -4.93 5.76
CA GLY A 49 -6.55 -3.70 5.78
C GLY A 49 -5.75 -2.40 5.65
N SER A 50 -4.49 -2.39 6.08
CA SER A 50 -3.58 -1.24 5.95
C SER A 50 -2.44 -1.58 5.00
N GLN A 51 -2.45 -1.00 3.80
CA GLN A 51 -1.35 -1.12 2.84
C GLN A 51 -0.35 0.02 3.04
N THR A 52 0.95 -0.29 2.98
CA THR A 52 1.96 0.77 2.84
C THR A 52 1.71 1.48 1.51
N LEU A 53 1.43 2.77 1.55
CA LEU A 53 1.16 3.59 0.37
C LEU A 53 2.18 4.73 0.33
N VAL A 54 3.12 4.64 -0.61
CA VAL A 54 4.13 5.66 -0.86
C VAL A 54 3.64 6.57 -1.98
N ARG A 55 3.64 7.87 -1.75
CA ARG A 55 3.36 8.85 -2.82
C ARG A 55 4.65 9.10 -3.60
N LEU A 56 4.61 8.85 -4.91
CA LEU A 56 5.68 9.19 -5.84
C LEU A 56 5.25 10.44 -6.60
N GLU A 57 6.05 11.49 -6.53
CA GLU A 57 5.76 12.76 -7.21
C GLU A 57 6.76 13.03 -8.33
N GLY A 58 6.31 13.73 -9.35
CA GLY A 58 7.12 14.19 -10.46
C GLY A 58 6.59 15.50 -11.01
N THR A 59 7.36 16.09 -11.91
CA THR A 59 6.97 17.30 -12.64
C THR A 59 6.92 17.01 -14.13
N ILE A 60 5.89 17.50 -14.80
CA ILE A 60 5.82 17.55 -16.25
C ILE A 60 6.10 18.97 -16.73
N ASP A 61 6.57 19.10 -17.97
CA ASP A 61 6.95 20.36 -18.63
C ASP A 61 5.77 21.30 -18.95
N ARG A 62 4.54 20.93 -18.62
CA ARG A 62 3.33 21.76 -18.75
C ARG A 62 2.69 22.08 -17.41
N ALA A 63 2.79 23.36 -17.02
CA ALA A 63 2.18 23.87 -15.80
C ALA A 63 0.67 24.17 -15.93
N GLU A 64 0.21 24.59 -17.11
CA GLU A 64 -1.17 25.07 -17.28
C GLU A 64 -2.17 23.93 -17.46
N GLY A 65 -3.26 23.95 -16.70
CA GLY A 65 -4.34 22.95 -16.83
C GLY A 65 -4.04 21.61 -16.17
N TYR A 66 -4.81 20.60 -16.57
CA TYR A 66 -4.72 19.24 -16.04
C TYR A 66 -4.30 18.28 -17.14
N HIS A 67 -3.24 17.51 -16.89
CA HIS A 67 -2.65 16.63 -17.89
C HIS A 67 -2.67 15.19 -17.40
N ARG A 68 -3.23 14.27 -18.18
CA ARG A 68 -3.27 12.87 -17.80
C ARG A 68 -1.86 12.27 -17.88
N VAL A 69 -1.48 11.55 -16.83
CA VAL A 69 -0.28 10.72 -16.79
C VAL A 69 -0.71 9.30 -16.49
N THR A 70 -0.26 8.34 -17.30
CA THR A 70 -0.48 6.92 -17.05
C THR A 70 0.76 6.30 -16.44
N TRP A 71 0.56 5.39 -15.51
CA TRP A 71 1.62 4.76 -14.75
C TRP A 71 1.55 3.26 -14.91
N GLU A 72 2.70 2.65 -15.13
CA GLU A 72 2.81 1.20 -15.19
C GLU A 72 4.08 0.72 -14.51
N THR A 73 4.07 -0.55 -14.13
CA THR A 73 5.27 -1.25 -13.70
C THR A 73 5.80 -2.09 -14.85
N GLU A 74 7.13 -2.19 -14.96
CA GLU A 74 7.79 -3.02 -15.97
C GLU A 74 7.35 -4.49 -15.91
N LYS A 75 7.00 -4.95 -14.71
CA LYS A 75 6.54 -6.32 -14.46
C LYS A 75 5.13 -6.31 -13.89
N ALA A 76 4.35 -7.35 -14.22
CA ALA A 76 3.13 -7.65 -13.50
C ALA A 76 3.48 -8.22 -12.13
N TYR A 77 2.77 -7.75 -11.10
CA TYR A 77 2.83 -8.30 -9.76
C TYR A 77 1.53 -9.02 -9.48
N TYR A 78 1.62 -10.13 -8.77
CA TYR A 78 0.48 -11.01 -8.53
C TYR A 78 0.25 -11.13 -7.04
N TRP A 79 -1.01 -11.09 -6.64
CA TRP A 79 -1.43 -11.56 -5.34
C TRP A 79 -2.02 -12.95 -5.53
N SER A 80 -1.59 -13.92 -4.71
CA SER A 80 -2.30 -15.20 -4.60
C SER A 80 -2.74 -15.49 -3.16
N ASN A 81 -3.96 -16.00 -3.02
CA ASN A 81 -4.47 -16.56 -1.76
C ASN A 81 -4.46 -18.10 -1.76
N GLY A 82 -3.73 -18.72 -2.69
CA GLY A 82 -3.65 -20.18 -2.85
C GLY A 82 -4.72 -20.81 -3.74
N MET A 83 -5.76 -20.07 -4.12
CA MET A 83 -6.84 -20.55 -5.00
C MET A 83 -6.95 -19.74 -6.29
N ALA A 84 -6.69 -18.43 -6.23
CA ALA A 84 -6.66 -17.55 -7.39
C ALA A 84 -5.37 -16.73 -7.40
N ALA A 85 -4.91 -16.36 -8.60
CA ALA A 85 -3.85 -15.38 -8.81
C ALA A 85 -4.43 -14.25 -9.65
N ASP A 86 -4.39 -13.02 -9.13
CA ASP A 86 -4.81 -11.82 -9.85
C ASP A 86 -3.65 -10.84 -9.92
N VAL A 87 -3.62 -10.04 -11.00
CA VAL A 87 -2.63 -8.99 -11.18
C VAL A 87 -2.93 -7.88 -10.19
N PHE A 88 -2.06 -7.75 -9.20
CA PHE A 88 -2.14 -6.67 -8.24
C PHE A 88 -1.49 -5.41 -8.82
N LYS A 89 -2.29 -4.38 -9.05
CA LYS A 89 -1.82 -3.07 -9.49
C LYS A 89 -1.15 -2.36 -8.32
N VAL A 90 0.18 -2.40 -8.29
CA VAL A 90 0.99 -1.80 -7.22
C VAL A 90 1.15 -0.30 -7.37
N VAL A 91 0.76 0.26 -8.52
CA VAL A 91 0.66 1.70 -8.73
C VAL A 91 -0.75 2.08 -9.15
N ASN A 92 -1.19 3.29 -8.80
CA ASN A 92 -2.39 3.85 -9.40
C ASN A 92 -2.11 4.12 -10.90
N PRO A 93 -2.81 3.45 -11.84
CA PRO A 93 -2.42 3.44 -13.25
C PRO A 93 -2.68 4.77 -13.98
N ALA A 94 -3.40 5.70 -13.37
CA ALA A 94 -3.63 7.01 -13.96
C ALA A 94 -3.78 8.11 -12.90
N SER A 95 -3.21 9.28 -13.19
CA SER A 95 -3.40 10.50 -12.42
C SER A 95 -3.47 11.70 -13.36
N TYR A 96 -3.86 12.85 -12.81
CA TYR A 96 -3.80 14.12 -13.54
C TYR A 96 -2.82 15.06 -12.85
N SER A 97 -2.00 15.73 -13.64
CA SER A 97 -1.14 16.77 -13.12
C SER A 97 -1.95 18.02 -12.78
N LYS A 98 -1.42 18.85 -11.89
CA LYS A 98 -1.92 20.18 -11.55
C LYS A 98 -0.73 21.09 -11.33
N ASN A 99 -0.68 22.23 -12.01
CA ASN A 99 0.45 23.17 -11.94
C ASN A 99 1.80 22.48 -12.24
N GLY A 100 1.80 21.57 -13.22
CA GLY A 100 2.98 20.79 -13.61
C GLY A 100 3.36 19.68 -12.66
N LYS A 101 2.74 19.58 -11.47
CA LYS A 101 3.01 18.50 -10.51
C LYS A 101 2.08 17.32 -10.74
N VAL A 102 2.62 16.11 -10.67
CA VAL A 102 1.85 14.88 -10.80
C VAL A 102 2.31 13.86 -9.77
N TYR A 103 1.45 12.91 -9.42
CA TYR A 103 1.81 11.83 -8.52
C TYR A 103 1.12 10.51 -8.86
N THR A 104 1.73 9.40 -8.45
CA THR A 104 1.05 8.11 -8.30
C THR A 104 1.25 7.57 -6.90
N MET A 105 0.31 6.74 -6.46
CA MET A 105 0.44 5.99 -5.22
C MET A 105 1.08 4.64 -5.54
N PHE A 106 2.17 4.32 -4.86
CA PHE A 106 2.86 3.05 -4.94
C PHE A 106 2.61 2.24 -3.66
N GLY A 107 1.98 1.09 -3.82
CA GLY A 107 1.70 0.13 -2.76
C GLY A 107 2.58 -1.11 -2.89
N PRO A 108 3.81 -1.13 -2.31
CA PRO A 108 4.68 -2.30 -2.37
C PRO A 108 4.02 -3.51 -1.70
N LEU A 109 4.31 -4.69 -2.23
CA LEU A 109 3.93 -5.97 -1.62
C LEU A 109 5.09 -6.52 -0.78
N PRO A 110 4.83 -7.28 0.31
CA PRO A 110 5.89 -7.87 1.13
C PRO A 110 6.89 -8.73 0.33
N GLU A 111 6.41 -9.43 -0.70
CA GLU A 111 7.20 -10.30 -1.59
C GLU A 111 8.19 -9.52 -2.47
N MET A 112 8.09 -8.18 -2.52
CA MET A 112 9.02 -7.32 -3.25
C MET A 112 10.27 -6.95 -2.46
N LYS A 113 10.38 -7.37 -1.19
CA LYS A 113 11.57 -7.13 -0.39
C LYS A 113 12.84 -7.63 -1.09
N GLY A 114 13.90 -6.81 -1.11
CA GLY A 114 15.16 -7.10 -1.80
C GLY A 114 15.08 -6.96 -3.32
N ARG A 115 13.98 -6.46 -3.88
CA ARG A 115 13.80 -6.27 -5.33
C ARG A 115 13.78 -4.80 -5.71
N THR A 116 14.09 -4.56 -6.97
CA THR A 116 13.90 -3.27 -7.63
C THR A 116 12.55 -3.25 -8.33
N VAL A 117 11.73 -2.25 -8.03
CA VAL A 117 10.49 -1.96 -8.76
C VAL A 117 10.75 -0.79 -9.69
N VAL A 118 10.43 -0.97 -10.97
CA VAL A 118 10.58 0.04 -12.01
C VAL A 118 9.19 0.51 -12.41
N ILE A 119 8.93 1.80 -12.23
CA ILE A 119 7.65 2.45 -12.52
C ILE A 119 7.87 3.46 -13.63
N THR A 120 7.11 3.35 -14.71
CA THR A 120 7.20 4.23 -15.87
C THR A 120 5.95 5.12 -15.93
N ALA A 121 6.19 6.42 -16.06
CA ALA A 121 5.17 7.43 -16.29
C ALA A 121 5.13 7.75 -17.78
N HIS A 122 3.94 7.80 -18.37
CA HIS A 122 3.75 8.16 -19.78
C HIS A 122 2.86 9.39 -19.89
N TYR A 123 3.31 10.38 -20.65
CA TYR A 123 2.61 11.65 -20.87
C TYR A 123 3.13 12.33 -22.13
N TYR A 124 2.25 12.91 -22.96
CA TYR A 124 2.63 13.67 -24.17
C TYR A 124 3.61 12.99 -25.14
N GLY A 125 3.64 11.65 -25.19
CA GLY A 125 4.61 10.90 -26.00
C GLY A 125 6.00 10.78 -25.38
N HIS A 126 6.18 11.30 -24.16
CA HIS A 126 7.34 11.09 -23.31
C HIS A 126 7.09 9.97 -22.32
N SER A 127 8.19 9.36 -21.88
CA SER A 127 8.20 8.36 -20.82
C SER A 127 9.36 8.63 -19.86
N ASP A 128 9.06 8.65 -18.57
CA ASP A 128 10.06 8.76 -17.50
C ASP A 128 9.97 7.57 -16.56
N THR A 129 11.07 7.23 -15.89
CA THR A 129 11.15 6.02 -15.07
C THR A 129 11.68 6.32 -13.68
N ILE A 130 11.00 5.79 -12.66
CA ILE A 130 11.42 5.79 -11.26
C ILE A 130 11.84 4.35 -10.90
N ARG A 131 13.02 4.21 -10.28
CA ARG A 131 13.52 2.93 -9.76
C ARG A 131 13.53 2.97 -8.24
N ILE A 132 12.83 2.03 -7.62
CA ILE A 132 12.70 1.93 -6.17
C ILE A 132 13.35 0.62 -5.73
N HIS A 133 14.38 0.73 -4.90
CA HIS A 133 15.02 -0.41 -4.25
C HIS A 133 14.36 -0.63 -2.88
N LEU A 134 13.70 -1.78 -2.71
CA LEU A 134 13.05 -2.14 -1.46
C LEU A 134 14.02 -2.96 -0.60
N LEU A 135 14.39 -2.41 0.56
CA LEU A 135 15.30 -3.02 1.54
C LEU A 135 14.63 -4.14 2.36
#